data_AF-A0A0C3PS83-F1
#
_entry.id   AF-A0A0C3PS83-F1
#
_cell.length_a   1.000
_cell.length_b   1.000
_cell.length_c   1.000
_cell.angle_alpha   90.00
_cell.angle_beta   90.00
_cell.angle_gamma   90.00
#
_symmetry.space_group_name_H-M   'P 1'
#
loop_
_entity.id
_entity.type
_entity.pdbx_description
1 polymer ?
#
loop_
_entity_poly.entity_id
_entity_poly.type
_entity_poly.pdbx_seq_one_letter_code
_entity_poly.pdbx_strand_id
1 'polypeptide(L)'
;MPSLATTQQSSMQHVVEHGIGALLVFEYLYFLLQEKTGRSLRRCLAFAVNEYQTSNVKANVHQLIKAAFMEHGHNIDILCPILVDIARNNQMLKRGNRE
;
A
#
# COMPACT_ATOMS: atom_id res chain seq x y z
N MET A 1 0.45 -20.60 -30.75
CA MET A 1 -0.42 -20.73 -29.55
C MET A 1 -0.11 -19.57 -28.62
N PRO A 2 -1.09 -18.74 -28.22
CA PRO A 2 -0.83 -17.73 -27.20
C PRO A 2 -0.76 -18.43 -25.83
N SER A 3 0.30 -18.19 -25.09
CA SER A 3 0.52 -18.80 -23.77
C SER A 3 -0.45 -18.18 -22.76
N LEU A 4 -1.15 -19.02 -21.99
CA LEU A 4 -2.05 -18.66 -20.90
C LEU A 4 -1.31 -18.16 -19.63
N ALA A 5 0.01 -17.98 -19.67
CA ALA A 5 0.82 -17.63 -18.50
C ALA A 5 0.64 -16.18 -18.01
N THR A 6 0.05 -15.29 -18.82
CA THR A 6 -0.02 -13.86 -18.52
C THR A 6 -1.13 -13.48 -17.52
N THR A 7 -2.07 -14.37 -17.21
CA THR A 7 -3.26 -14.04 -16.39
C THR A 7 -3.07 -14.21 -14.89
N GLN A 8 -2.20 -15.12 -14.46
CA GLN A 8 -1.98 -15.39 -13.03
C GLN A 8 -1.06 -14.33 -12.40
N GLN A 9 -0.10 -13.84 -13.20
CA GLN A 9 0.89 -12.82 -12.85
C GLN A 9 0.27 -11.47 -12.50
N SER A 10 -0.89 -11.12 -13.06
CA SER A 10 -1.63 -9.89 -12.73
C SER A 10 -2.48 -10.02 -11.47
N SER A 11 -2.88 -11.22 -11.06
CA SER A 11 -3.81 -11.41 -9.93
C SER A 11 -3.15 -11.21 -8.56
N MET A 12 -1.98 -11.83 -8.34
CA MET A 12 -1.29 -11.76 -7.04
C MET A 12 -0.70 -10.38 -6.79
N GLN A 13 -0.06 -9.79 -7.81
CA GLN A 13 0.46 -8.42 -7.72
C GLN A 13 -0.66 -7.44 -7.35
N HIS A 14 -1.82 -7.55 -7.99
CA HIS A 14 -2.96 -6.69 -7.71
C HIS A 14 -3.51 -6.87 -6.29
N VAL A 15 -3.62 -8.12 -5.81
CA VAL A 15 -4.01 -8.40 -4.41
C VAL A 15 -3.04 -7.76 -3.43
N VAL A 16 -1.74 -7.86 -3.68
CA VAL A 16 -0.70 -7.27 -2.83
C VAL A 16 -0.75 -5.75 -2.83
N GLU A 17 -0.91 -5.12 -4.01
CA GLU A 17 -1.06 -3.67 -4.15
C GLU A 17 -2.26 -3.15 -3.35
N HIS A 18 -3.41 -3.81 -3.48
CA HIS A 18 -4.61 -3.46 -2.72
C HIS A 18 -4.46 -3.74 -1.22
N GLY A 19 -3.84 -4.87 -0.84
CA GLY A 19 -3.61 -5.25 0.54
C GLY A 19 -2.71 -4.25 1.28
N ILE A 20 -1.57 -3.89 0.68
CA ILE A 20 -0.65 -2.89 1.24
C ILE A 20 -1.32 -1.52 1.25
N GLY A 21 -2.01 -1.13 0.19
CA GLY A 21 -2.72 0.16 0.16
C GLY A 21 -3.78 0.28 1.26
N ALA A 22 -4.57 -0.78 1.48
CA ALA A 22 -5.55 -0.81 2.56
C ALA A 22 -4.88 -0.73 3.93
N LEU A 23 -3.79 -1.48 4.15
CA LEU A 23 -3.03 -1.45 5.40
C LEU A 23 -2.55 -0.03 5.75
N LEU A 24 -1.98 0.68 4.78
CA LEU A 24 -1.49 2.05 4.98
C LEU A 24 -2.61 3.06 5.25
N VAL A 25 -3.74 2.93 4.54
CA VAL A 25 -4.93 3.76 4.80
C VAL A 25 -5.46 3.51 6.22
N PHE A 26 -5.53 2.26 6.67
CA PHE A 26 -6.01 1.93 8.00
C PHE A 26 -5.03 2.35 9.11
N GLU A 27 -3.73 2.24 8.88
CA GLU A 27 -2.71 2.80 9.77
C GLU A 27 -2.95 4.30 9.99
N TYR A 28 -3.10 5.06 8.91
CA TYR A 28 -3.29 6.50 9.00
C TYR A 28 -4.66 6.87 9.60
N LEU A 29 -5.71 6.13 9.25
CA LEU A 29 -7.02 6.28 9.87
C LEU A 29 -6.95 6.10 11.38
N TYR A 30 -6.26 5.07 11.85
CA TYR A 30 -6.08 4.81 13.28
C TYR A 30 -5.42 6.00 13.98
N PHE A 31 -4.40 6.59 13.35
CA PHE A 31 -3.76 7.81 13.86
C PHE A 31 -4.73 9.01 13.90
N LEU A 32 -5.47 9.28 12.82
CA LEU A 32 -6.44 10.38 12.75
C LEU A 32 -7.54 10.29 13.82
N LEU A 33 -7.92 9.07 14.20
CA LEU A 33 -8.89 8.81 15.26
C LEU A 33 -8.31 9.06 16.67
N GLN A 34 -7.01 8.84 16.87
CA GLN A 34 -6.34 9.13 18.14
C GLN A 34 -6.17 10.62 18.41
N GLU A 35 -5.96 11.45 17.38
CA GLU A 35 -5.74 12.89 17.51
C GLU A 35 -6.96 13.69 18.03
N LYS A 36 -8.07 13.04 18.40
CA LYS A 36 -9.31 13.67 18.91
C LYS A 36 -9.76 14.88 18.07
N THR A 37 -9.61 14.79 16.75
CA THR A 37 -9.87 15.89 15.81
C THR A 37 -11.35 16.32 15.70
N GLY A 38 -12.27 15.70 16.46
CA GLY A 38 -13.72 15.92 16.38
C GLY A 38 -14.36 15.44 15.07
N ARG A 39 -13.56 14.89 14.14
CA ARG A 39 -14.04 14.35 12.86
C ARG A 39 -14.74 13.01 13.08
N SER A 40 -15.83 12.80 12.35
CA SER A 40 -16.49 11.49 12.31
C SER A 40 -15.60 10.45 11.63
N LEU A 41 -15.76 9.17 11.99
CA LEU A 41 -15.03 8.05 11.38
C LEU A 41 -15.04 8.11 9.84
N ARG A 42 -16.20 8.41 9.25
CA ARG A 42 -16.37 8.52 7.80
C ARG A 42 -15.53 9.65 7.20
N ARG A 43 -15.44 10.80 7.87
CA ARG A 43 -14.59 11.92 7.43
C ARG A 43 -13.10 11.57 7.59
N CYS A 44 -12.70 10.92 8.67
CA CYS A 44 -11.32 10.46 8.85
C CYS A 44 -10.93 9.44 7.78
N LEU A 45 -11.80 8.49 7.45
CA LEU A 45 -11.55 7.51 6.39
C LEU A 45 -11.41 8.18 5.02
N ALA A 46 -12.31 9.11 4.69
CA ALA A 46 -12.23 9.86 3.43
C ALA A 46 -10.91 10.66 3.34
N PHE A 47 -10.49 11.27 4.45
CA PHE A 47 -9.22 11.99 4.52
C PHE A 47 -8.03 11.04 4.33
N ALA A 48 -8.03 9.88 4.98
CA ALA A 48 -6.95 8.91 4.85
C ALA A 48 -6.84 8.31 3.44
N VAL A 49 -7.97 8.02 2.80
CA VAL A 49 -7.99 7.57 1.40
C VAL A 49 -7.47 8.66 0.47
N ASN A 50 -7.92 9.91 0.67
CA ASN A 50 -7.46 11.04 -0.13
C ASN A 50 -5.95 11.19 -0.01
N GLU A 51 -5.42 11.23 1.22
CA GLU A 51 -3.98 11.37 1.47
C GLU A 51 -3.18 10.23 0.82
N TYR A 52 -3.67 8.99 0.85
CA TYR A 52 -3.02 7.87 0.17
C TYR A 52 -2.98 8.04 -1.36
N GLN A 53 -4.06 8.58 -1.93
CA GLN A 53 -4.21 8.77 -3.37
C GLN A 53 -3.43 9.99 -3.90
N THR A 54 -3.42 11.09 -3.14
CA THR A 54 -2.79 12.36 -3.55
C THR A 54 -1.32 12.43 -3.19
N SER A 55 -0.88 11.70 -2.15
CA SER A 55 0.53 11.57 -1.83
C SER A 55 1.25 10.66 -2.84
N ASN A 56 2.57 10.78 -2.90
CA ASN A 56 3.41 9.86 -3.68
C ASN A 56 3.47 8.43 -3.12
N VAL A 57 2.77 8.13 -2.01
CA VAL A 57 2.81 6.83 -1.35
C VAL A 57 2.26 5.73 -2.26
N LYS A 58 1.07 5.92 -2.84
CA LYS A 58 0.47 4.94 -3.76
C LYS A 58 1.36 4.66 -4.97
N ALA A 59 1.91 5.71 -5.59
CA ALA A 59 2.80 5.56 -6.74
C ALA A 59 4.09 4.81 -6.38
N ASN A 60 4.70 5.14 -5.23
CA ASN A 60 5.91 4.48 -4.76
C ASN A 60 5.68 3.01 -4.42
N VAL A 61 4.59 2.69 -3.70
CA VAL A 61 4.19 1.32 -3.38
C VAL A 61 3.99 0.49 -4.65
N HIS A 62 3.27 1.02 -5.63
CA HIS A 62 3.05 0.34 -6.92
C HIS A 62 4.38 0.04 -7.65
N GLN A 63 5.28 1.03 -7.71
CA GLN A 63 6.59 0.85 -8.36
C GLN A 63 7.45 -0.21 -7.65
N LEU A 64 7.51 -0.17 -6.31
CA LEU A 64 8.31 -1.11 -5.53
C LEU A 64 7.77 -2.55 -5.62
N ILE A 65 6.46 -2.72 -5.56
CA ILE A 65 5.84 -4.04 -5.73
C ILE A 65 6.14 -4.57 -7.13
N LYS A 66 5.94 -3.75 -8.17
CA LYS A 66 6.23 -4.15 -9.55
C LYS A 66 7.70 -4.57 -9.72
N ALA A 67 8.64 -3.83 -9.13
CA ALA A 67 10.06 -4.18 -9.15
C ALA A 67 10.33 -5.53 -8.46
N ALA A 68 9.76 -5.76 -7.27
CA ALA A 68 9.92 -7.00 -6.54
C ALA A 68 9.41 -8.23 -7.32
N PHE A 69 8.24 -8.12 -7.97
CA PHE A 69 7.70 -9.19 -8.81
C PHE A 69 8.50 -9.40 -10.11
N MET A 70 9.10 -8.35 -10.65
CA MET A 70 10.00 -8.47 -11.81
C MET A 70 11.31 -9.18 -11.45
N GLU A 71 11.87 -8.92 -10.27
CA GLU A 71 13.15 -9.47 -9.84
C GLU A 71 13.03 -10.89 -9.28
N HIS A 72 11.99 -11.17 -8.49
CA HIS A 72 11.87 -12.43 -7.74
C HIS A 72 10.71 -13.32 -8.21
N GLY A 73 10.00 -12.92 -9.26
CA GLY A 73 8.85 -13.66 -9.80
C GLY A 73 7.72 -13.75 -8.77
N HIS A 74 7.30 -14.97 -8.44
CA HIS A 74 6.24 -15.27 -7.45
C HIS A 74 6.77 -16.07 -6.26
N ASN A 75 8.07 -15.99 -5.98
CA ASN A 75 8.63 -16.68 -4.84
C ASN A 75 8.14 -16.02 -3.54
N ILE A 76 7.12 -16.61 -2.91
CA ILE A 76 6.45 -16.04 -1.73
C ILE A 76 7.42 -15.90 -0.55
N ASP A 77 8.34 -16.84 -0.37
CA ASP A 77 9.31 -16.80 0.74
C ASP A 77 10.25 -15.59 0.64
N ILE A 78 10.56 -15.14 -0.58
CA ILE A 78 11.35 -13.93 -0.83
C ILE A 78 10.46 -12.68 -0.85
N LEU A 79 9.28 -12.75 -1.47
CA LEU A 79 8.38 -11.61 -1.62
C LEU A 79 7.81 -11.14 -0.28
N CYS A 80 7.38 -12.06 0.59
CA CYS A 80 6.77 -11.71 1.88
C CYS A 80 7.59 -10.70 2.70
N PRO A 81 8.89 -10.94 3.01
CA PRO A 81 9.69 -9.96 3.76
C PRO A 81 9.83 -8.63 3.01
N ILE A 82 10.01 -8.65 1.69
CA ILE A 82 10.11 -7.42 0.87
C ILE A 82 8.81 -6.61 0.93
N LEU A 83 7.65 -7.26 0.82
CA LEU A 83 6.34 -6.61 0.87
C LEU A 83 6.07 -6.00 2.26
N VAL A 84 6.51 -6.66 3.33
CA VAL A 84 6.46 -6.11 4.69
C VAL A 84 7.34 -4.86 4.80
N ASP A 85 8.54 -4.88 4.23
CA ASP A 85 9.43 -3.72 4.23
C ASP A 85 8.87 -2.57 3.38
N ILE A 86 8.24 -2.86 2.24
CA ILE A 86 7.54 -1.86 1.44
C ILE A 86 6.45 -1.19 2.28
N ALA A 87 5.59 -1.95 2.95
CA ALA A 87 4.55 -1.38 3.81
C ALA A 87 5.15 -0.52 4.93
N ARG A 88 6.17 -1.02 5.63
CA ARG A 88 6.84 -0.31 6.74
C ARG A 88 7.51 1.00 6.31
N ASN A 89 8.12 1.02 5.12
CA ASN A 89 8.84 2.19 4.61
C ASN A 89 7.91 3.22 3.97
N ASN A 90 6.68 2.84 3.67
CA ASN A 90 5.66 3.70 3.07
C ASN A 90 4.53 4.09 4.05
N GLN A 91 4.73 3.84 5.35
CA GLN A 91 3.82 4.29 6.41
C GLN A 91 3.46 5.76 6.25
N MET A 92 2.16 6.04 6.26
CA MET A 92 1.65 7.39 5.97
C MET A 92 1.88 8.34 7.14
N LEU A 93 1.93 7.83 8.37
CA LEU A 93 2.22 8.61 9.57
C LEU A 93 3.58 9.32 9.49
N LYS A 94 4.61 8.68 8.91
CA LYS A 94 5.97 9.22 8.83
C LYS A 94 6.09 10.45 7.91
N ARG A 95 5.07 10.72 7.08
CA ARG A 95 5.02 11.91 6.21
C ARG A 95 4.26 13.08 6.82
N GLY A 96 3.34 12.85 7.76
CA GLY A 96 2.57 13.91 8.42
C GLY A 96 3.40 14.83 9.33
N ASN A 97 4.64 14.45 9.68
CA ASN A 97 5.54 15.24 10.53
C ASN A 97 6.63 16.00 9.73
N ARG A 98 6.51 16.07 8.39
CA ARG A 98 7.43 16.86 7.54
C ARG A 98 6.69 18.04 6.94
N GLU A 99 6.20 18.92 7.81
CA GLU A 99 5.80 20.29 7.47
C GLU A 99 6.73 21.27 8.20
#